data_AF-A0A2A2V918-F1
#
_entry.id   AF-A0A2A2V918-F1
#
_cell.length_a   1.000
_cell.length_b   1.000
_cell.length_c   1.000
_cell.angle_alpha   90.00
_cell.angle_beta   90.00
_cell.angle_gamma   90.00
#
_symmetry.space_group_name_H-M   'P 1'
#
loop_
_entity.id
_entity.type
_entity.pdbx_description
1 polymer ?
#
loop_
_entity_poly.entity_id
_entity_poly.type
_entity_poly.pdbx_seq_one_letter_code
_entity_poly.pdbx_strand_id
1 'polypeptide(L)'
;MLKTIRSIFIALACMLAAPAMAQTTQSYSTYVLGLPAASTLTGTEKIATIQGGASKYTTPQQILALLVGSGDCTISSSIVCTKTNGVNFSSLATTAPGTGVVTALGNNTNAAGGLVTSPVPVANGGTGDTGTGWTTFTPSPSCGTATFTVASARSKTIGKTTFIELNMTITALGTCTNSITIALPNTAASSAVISGANLRTGGFAYFNFGTGGTSATCILSAGAAYTVNDNVVYSGVYENQ
;
A
#
# COMPACT_ATOMS: atom_id res chain seq x y z
N MET A 1 67.24 -3.52 64.85
CA MET A 1 65.82 -3.28 65.20
C MET A 1 65.22 -2.44 64.07
N LEU A 2 64.61 -2.99 63.02
CA LEU A 2 63.47 -3.91 62.87
C LEU A 2 62.09 -3.23 63.12
N LYS A 3 61.33 -3.11 62.01
CA LYS A 3 59.85 -2.99 61.85
C LYS A 3 59.21 -1.65 62.29
N THR A 4 58.29 -1.04 61.53
CA THR A 4 56.95 -1.53 61.10
C THR A 4 56.39 -0.54 60.04
N ILE A 5 56.08 -0.87 58.77
CA ILE A 5 54.91 -1.54 58.15
C ILE A 5 53.54 -0.88 58.45
N ARG A 6 52.86 -0.36 57.40
CA ARG A 6 51.41 -0.52 57.02
C ARG A 6 50.99 0.62 56.06
N SER A 7 50.72 0.36 54.77
CA SER A 7 49.42 -0.07 54.17
C SER A 7 48.45 1.12 53.94
N ILE A 8 47.66 1.32 52.87
CA ILE A 8 47.20 0.59 51.66
C ILE A 8 46.31 1.58 50.83
N PHE A 9 46.18 1.34 49.52
CA PHE A 9 45.13 1.71 48.50
C PHE A 9 45.77 2.32 47.23
N ILE A 10 46.09 1.57 46.18
CA ILE A 10 45.25 0.84 45.18
C ILE A 10 44.36 1.75 44.35
N ALA A 11 44.78 1.93 43.08
CA ALA A 11 44.03 2.12 41.82
C ALA A 11 44.91 3.03 40.94
N LEU A 12 45.09 2.89 39.63
CA LEU A 12 44.58 2.03 38.57
C LEU A 12 45.26 2.57 37.29
N ALA A 13 45.44 1.71 36.28
CA ALA A 13 45.72 2.02 34.87
C ALA A 13 47.18 1.95 34.39
N CYS A 14 47.54 0.73 33.95
CA CYS A 14 48.23 0.53 32.69
C CYS A 14 47.67 1.44 31.59
N MET A 15 48.51 2.27 30.98
CA MET A 15 48.42 2.59 29.56
C MET A 15 49.82 2.56 28.95
N LEU A 16 50.18 1.35 28.53
CA LEU A 16 51.15 1.10 27.48
C LEU A 16 50.60 1.64 26.14
N ALA A 17 51.54 2.10 25.32
CA ALA A 17 51.42 2.30 23.88
C ALA A 17 50.50 3.42 23.40
N ALA A 18 51.06 4.63 23.27
CA ALA A 18 50.75 5.46 22.12
C ALA A 18 51.75 5.15 21.00
N PRO A 19 51.30 4.53 19.91
CA PRO A 19 51.50 5.13 18.61
C PRO A 19 50.17 5.74 18.22
N ALA A 20 50.14 7.06 18.17
CA ALA A 20 49.14 7.77 17.39
C ALA A 20 49.25 7.23 15.96
N MET A 21 48.39 6.29 15.58
CA MET A 21 48.20 5.99 14.18
C MET A 21 47.66 7.28 13.57
N ALA A 22 48.48 7.89 12.74
CA ALA A 22 48.12 9.00 11.90
C ALA A 22 46.94 8.58 11.02
N GLN A 23 45.73 8.74 11.55
CA GLN A 23 44.53 8.77 10.74
C GLN A 23 44.61 10.09 9.97
N THR A 24 45.24 10.04 8.80
CA THR A 24 45.26 11.19 7.93
C THR A 24 43.84 11.42 7.46
N THR A 25 43.22 12.46 7.99
CA THR A 25 42.11 13.23 7.39
C THR A 25 42.57 13.89 6.10
N GLN A 26 43.27 13.16 5.22
CA GLN A 26 43.59 13.60 3.88
C GLN A 26 42.27 13.64 3.12
N SER A 27 41.76 14.85 2.89
CA SER A 27 41.04 15.12 1.65
C SER A 27 42.00 14.70 0.56
N TYR A 28 41.67 13.67 -0.23
CA TYR A 28 42.44 13.27 -1.39
C TYR A 28 42.53 14.49 -2.32
N SER A 29 43.59 15.29 -2.15
CA SER A 29 43.89 16.37 -3.07
C SER A 29 44.22 15.71 -4.39
N THR A 30 43.57 16.19 -5.42
CA THR A 30 43.56 15.67 -6.80
C THR A 30 44.92 15.52 -7.47
N TYR A 31 46.04 15.84 -6.80
CA TYR A 31 47.39 15.67 -7.32
C TYR A 31 48.37 15.35 -6.20
N VAL A 32 48.98 14.15 -6.23
CA VAL A 32 50.30 13.96 -5.61
C VAL A 32 51.30 14.56 -6.59
N LEU A 33 51.82 15.74 -6.26
CA LEU A 33 52.84 16.42 -7.05
C LEU A 33 54.02 15.48 -7.31
N GLY A 34 54.35 15.25 -8.58
CA GLY A 34 55.46 14.40 -9.01
C GLY A 34 55.07 12.98 -9.43
N LEU A 35 53.82 12.55 -9.25
CA LEU A 35 53.34 11.32 -9.88
C LEU A 35 52.92 11.59 -11.34
N PRO A 36 53.35 10.75 -12.30
CA PRO A 36 52.82 10.78 -13.66
C PRO A 36 51.30 10.61 -13.62
N ALA A 37 50.58 11.29 -14.52
CA ALA A 37 49.15 11.08 -14.66
C ALA A 37 48.89 9.60 -14.96
N ALA A 38 47.82 9.01 -14.40
CA ALA A 38 47.48 7.61 -14.67
C ALA A 38 47.37 7.30 -16.18
N SER A 39 46.99 8.30 -16.99
CA SER A 39 46.94 8.25 -18.45
C SER A 39 48.30 8.18 -19.15
N THR A 40 49.40 8.35 -18.42
CA THR A 40 50.79 8.33 -18.94
C THR A 40 51.56 7.07 -18.52
N LEU A 41 50.93 6.16 -17.78
CA LEU A 41 51.54 4.90 -17.36
C LEU A 41 51.51 3.91 -18.53
N THR A 42 52.66 3.62 -19.13
CA THR A 42 52.75 2.88 -20.39
C THR A 42 53.43 1.53 -20.29
N GLY A 43 53.67 0.97 -19.09
CA GLY A 43 54.50 -0.24 -19.00
C GLY A 43 54.32 -1.11 -17.77
N THR A 44 55.24 -0.94 -16.82
CA THR A 44 55.54 -1.94 -15.77
C THR A 44 55.21 -1.43 -14.37
N GLU A 45 54.50 -0.31 -14.29
CA GLU A 45 54.15 0.32 -13.03
C GLU A 45 53.24 -0.61 -12.22
N LYS A 46 53.59 -0.82 -10.95
CA LYS A 46 52.84 -1.67 -10.04
C LYS A 46 51.84 -0.82 -9.28
N ILE A 47 50.58 -0.91 -9.67
CA ILE A 47 49.46 -0.29 -8.96
C ILE A 47 48.98 -1.30 -7.90
N ALA A 48 48.98 -0.88 -6.64
CA ALA A 48 48.42 -1.68 -5.57
C ALA A 48 46.90 -1.78 -5.76
N THR A 49 46.39 -3.01 -5.80
CA THR A 49 44.97 -3.33 -5.97
C THR A 49 44.53 -4.39 -4.97
N ILE A 50 43.23 -4.48 -4.72
CA ILE A 50 42.65 -5.56 -3.91
C ILE A 50 41.91 -6.49 -4.87
N GLN A 51 42.30 -7.77 -4.92
CA GLN A 51 41.63 -8.78 -5.73
C GLN A 51 41.29 -9.99 -4.85
N GLY A 52 39.99 -10.29 -4.71
CA GLY A 52 39.53 -11.37 -3.83
C GLY A 52 39.86 -11.14 -2.36
N GLY A 53 39.88 -9.88 -1.91
CA GLY A 53 40.18 -9.51 -0.52
C GLY A 53 41.66 -9.45 -0.15
N ALA A 54 42.58 -9.78 -1.08
CA ALA A 54 44.02 -9.71 -0.85
C ALA A 54 44.68 -8.57 -1.65
N SER A 55 45.70 -7.93 -1.06
CA SER A 55 46.53 -6.94 -1.74
C SER A 55 47.41 -7.60 -2.80
N LYS A 56 47.32 -7.09 -4.02
CA LYS A 56 48.11 -7.50 -5.18
C LYS A 56 48.67 -6.28 -5.90
N TYR A 57 49.62 -6.51 -6.79
CA TYR A 57 50.06 -5.51 -7.74
C TYR A 57 49.51 -5.84 -9.12
N THR A 58 49.03 -4.84 -9.84
CA THR A 58 48.61 -4.95 -11.22
C THR A 58 49.27 -3.87 -12.06
N THR A 59 49.40 -4.11 -13.37
CA THR A 59 49.88 -3.08 -14.30
C THR A 59 48.70 -2.30 -14.91
N PRO A 60 48.93 -1.07 -15.39
CA PRO A 60 47.95 -0.32 -16.17
C PRO A 60 47.33 -1.15 -17.31
N GLN A 61 48.14 -1.96 -18.00
CA GLN A 61 47.69 -2.84 -19.09
C GLN A 61 46.79 -3.96 -18.60
N GLN A 62 47.04 -4.52 -17.42
CA GLN A 62 46.16 -5.54 -16.83
C GLN A 62 44.81 -4.95 -16.40
N ILE A 63 44.80 -3.73 -15.85
CA ILE A 63 43.57 -2.98 -15.56
C ILE A 63 42.81 -2.69 -16.86
N LEU A 64 43.51 -2.24 -17.90
CA LEU A 64 42.93 -1.96 -19.20
C LEU A 64 42.35 -3.22 -19.84
N ALA A 65 43.05 -4.35 -19.77
CA ALA A 65 42.58 -5.64 -20.25
C ALA A 65 41.33 -6.12 -19.50
N LEU A 66 41.24 -5.86 -18.19
CA LEU A 66 40.07 -6.23 -17.39
C LEU A 66 38.84 -5.35 -17.71
N LEU A 67 39.05 -4.05 -17.95
CA LEU A 67 37.97 -3.09 -18.19
C LEU A 67 37.49 -3.06 -19.65
N VAL A 68 38.42 -3.15 -20.60
CA VAL A 68 38.14 -3.06 -22.04
C VAL A 68 38.01 -4.43 -22.68
N GLY A 69 38.67 -5.46 -22.14
CA GLY A 69 38.62 -6.82 -22.68
C GLY A 69 37.24 -7.48 -22.60
N SER A 70 36.37 -7.03 -21.69
CA SER A 70 34.97 -7.44 -21.66
C SER A 70 34.11 -6.74 -22.72
N GLY A 71 34.57 -5.62 -23.29
CA GLY A 71 33.77 -4.74 -24.14
C GLY A 71 32.62 -4.03 -23.40
N ASP A 72 32.56 -4.18 -22.07
CA ASP A 72 31.47 -3.65 -21.25
C ASP A 72 31.74 -2.20 -20.79
N CYS A 73 33.01 -1.80 -20.71
CA CYS A 73 33.44 -0.46 -20.30
C CYS A 73 34.43 0.17 -21.29
N THR A 74 34.38 1.50 -21.37
CA THR A 74 35.33 2.34 -22.11
C THR A 74 36.06 3.27 -21.16
N ILE A 75 37.34 3.53 -21.40
CA ILE A 75 38.15 4.48 -20.64
C ILE A 75 38.50 5.66 -21.54
N SER A 76 38.14 6.87 -21.12
CA SER A 76 38.62 8.12 -21.71
C SER A 76 39.20 9.02 -20.62
N SER A 77 38.51 10.11 -20.26
CA SER A 77 38.76 10.90 -19.04
C SER A 77 38.10 10.31 -17.80
N SER A 78 37.19 9.35 -17.97
CA SER A 78 36.53 8.57 -16.92
C SER A 78 36.28 7.13 -17.37
N ILE A 79 35.99 6.24 -16.43
CA ILE A 79 35.52 4.88 -16.74
C ILE A 79 34.01 4.95 -16.95
N VAL A 80 33.54 4.56 -18.14
CA VAL A 80 32.10 4.47 -18.46
C VAL A 80 31.77 3.04 -18.83
N CYS A 81 30.91 2.40 -18.04
CA CYS A 81 30.40 1.06 -18.34
C CYS A 81 29.00 1.16 -18.93
N THR A 82 28.74 0.47 -20.04
CA THR A 82 27.45 0.50 -20.76
C THR A 82 26.76 -0.86 -20.83
N LYS A 83 27.46 -1.93 -20.44
CA LYS A 83 26.99 -3.30 -20.49
C LYS A 83 27.45 -4.12 -19.29
N THR A 84 26.90 -5.31 -19.13
CA THR A 84 27.45 -6.38 -18.29
C THR A 84 27.23 -7.70 -19.00
N ASN A 85 28.31 -8.47 -19.21
CA ASN A 85 28.28 -9.71 -19.99
C ASN A 85 27.66 -9.52 -21.39
N GLY A 86 27.98 -8.41 -22.05
CA GLY A 86 27.49 -8.11 -23.40
C GLY A 86 26.03 -7.65 -23.49
N VAL A 87 25.30 -7.57 -22.37
CA VAL A 87 23.93 -7.04 -22.32
C VAL A 87 23.97 -5.56 -21.94
N ASN A 88 23.36 -4.71 -22.77
CA ASN A 88 23.24 -3.28 -22.49
C ASN A 88 22.53 -3.04 -21.15
N PHE A 89 23.04 -2.09 -20.37
CA PHE A 89 22.27 -1.54 -19.25
C PHE A 89 20.95 -0.96 -19.77
N SER A 90 19.87 -1.17 -19.01
CA SER A 90 18.61 -0.50 -19.31
C SER A 90 18.79 1.02 -19.15
N SER A 91 17.96 1.80 -19.83
CA SER A 91 17.94 3.27 -19.69
C SER A 91 17.80 3.73 -18.22
N LEU A 92 17.19 2.88 -17.38
CA LEU A 92 17.01 3.12 -15.95
C LEU A 92 18.29 2.95 -15.13
N ALA A 93 19.17 2.05 -15.55
CA ALA A 93 20.49 1.86 -14.93
C ALA A 93 21.50 2.95 -15.35
N THR A 94 21.29 3.59 -16.50
CA THR A 94 22.22 4.62 -17.04
C THR A 94 21.87 6.05 -16.65
N THR A 95 20.63 6.33 -16.26
CA THR A 95 20.16 7.70 -15.98
C THR A 95 20.17 8.08 -14.50
N ALA A 96 20.21 7.11 -13.57
CA ALA A 96 20.28 7.41 -12.14
C ALA A 96 20.94 6.28 -11.31
N PRO A 97 22.28 6.29 -11.19
CA PRO A 97 23.01 5.35 -10.35
C PRO A 97 22.55 5.47 -8.89
N GLY A 98 21.99 4.40 -8.33
CA GLY A 98 21.54 4.35 -6.92
C GLY A 98 20.06 4.64 -6.67
N THR A 99 19.27 5.09 -7.66
CA THR A 99 17.82 5.32 -7.50
C THR A 99 16.96 4.53 -8.50
N GLY A 100 17.54 4.02 -9.59
CA GLY A 100 16.81 3.31 -10.65
C GLY A 100 16.04 2.07 -10.17
N VAL A 101 16.49 1.39 -9.10
CA VAL A 101 15.77 0.23 -8.54
C VAL A 101 14.50 0.67 -7.80
N VAL A 102 14.52 1.82 -7.12
CA VAL A 102 13.34 2.37 -6.43
C VAL A 102 12.30 2.84 -7.44
N THR A 103 12.73 3.42 -8.57
CA THR A 103 11.85 3.76 -9.69
C THR A 103 11.29 2.51 -10.40
N ALA A 104 12.07 1.42 -10.51
CA ALA A 104 11.60 0.14 -11.06
C ALA A 104 10.58 -0.56 -10.13
N LEU A 105 10.75 -0.47 -8.81
CA LEU A 105 9.74 -0.89 -7.83
C LEU A 105 8.50 0.02 -7.85
N GLY A 106 8.65 1.24 -8.37
CA GLY A 106 7.55 2.12 -8.78
C GLY A 106 6.71 1.60 -9.94
N ASN A 107 7.16 0.56 -10.68
CA ASN A 107 6.38 -0.10 -11.75
C ASN A 107 5.18 -0.94 -11.25
N ASN A 108 4.78 -0.81 -9.98
CA ASN A 108 3.38 -0.99 -9.59
C ASN A 108 2.52 0.25 -9.93
N THR A 109 2.88 0.97 -10.99
CA THR A 109 2.08 2.04 -11.59
C THR A 109 0.88 1.44 -12.31
N ASN A 110 -0.29 2.07 -12.13
CA ASN A 110 -1.48 1.73 -12.89
C ASN A 110 -1.29 2.03 -14.39
N ALA A 111 -2.24 1.63 -15.25
CA ALA A 111 -2.18 1.83 -16.70
C ALA A 111 -2.03 3.30 -17.16
N ALA A 112 -2.15 4.28 -16.24
CA ALA A 112 -1.97 5.70 -16.49
C ALA A 112 -0.61 6.25 -16.01
N GLY A 113 0.32 5.40 -15.55
CA GLY A 113 1.67 5.82 -15.16
C GLY A 113 1.78 6.56 -13.82
N GLY A 114 0.76 6.49 -12.96
CA GLY A 114 0.78 7.09 -11.62
C GLY A 114 1.20 6.09 -10.53
N LEU A 115 2.01 6.54 -9.57
CA LEU A 115 2.36 5.78 -8.36
C LEU A 115 1.07 5.49 -7.58
N VAL A 116 0.76 4.22 -7.36
CA VAL A 116 -0.45 3.81 -6.63
C VAL A 116 -0.24 4.03 -5.14
N THR A 117 -0.55 5.24 -4.66
CA THR A 117 -0.45 5.65 -3.25
C THR A 117 -1.71 5.35 -2.43
N SER A 118 -2.66 4.60 -2.98
CA SER A 118 -3.98 4.29 -2.40
C SER A 118 -4.33 2.83 -2.76
N PRO A 119 -4.96 2.03 -1.87
CA PRO A 119 -5.01 0.58 -2.01
C PRO A 119 -5.37 0.13 -3.43
N VAL A 120 -4.48 -0.65 -4.03
CA VAL A 120 -4.62 -1.22 -5.37
C VAL A 120 -5.97 -1.94 -5.44
N PRO A 121 -6.77 -1.81 -6.51
CA PRO A 121 -7.99 -2.60 -6.67
C PRO A 121 -7.79 -4.10 -6.47
N VAL A 122 -6.58 -4.61 -6.77
CA VAL A 122 -6.16 -6.00 -6.53
C VAL A 122 -5.98 -6.33 -5.04
N ALA A 123 -5.53 -5.38 -4.22
CA ALA A 123 -5.48 -5.55 -2.76
C ALA A 123 -6.89 -5.73 -2.15
N ASN A 124 -7.93 -5.29 -2.87
CA ASN A 124 -9.33 -5.46 -2.51
C ASN A 124 -10.02 -6.55 -3.35
N GLY A 125 -9.26 -7.54 -3.84
CA GLY A 125 -9.79 -8.70 -4.58
C GLY A 125 -10.41 -8.35 -5.94
N GLY A 126 -10.07 -7.20 -6.52
CA GLY A 126 -10.63 -6.74 -7.79
C GLY A 126 -12.06 -6.20 -7.69
N THR A 127 -12.61 -6.06 -6.48
CA THR A 127 -14.01 -5.66 -6.26
C THR A 127 -14.24 -4.14 -6.41
N GLY A 128 -13.17 -3.35 -6.45
CA GLY A 128 -13.26 -1.88 -6.40
C GLY A 128 -13.67 -1.33 -5.03
N ASP A 129 -13.76 -2.18 -4.00
CA ASP A 129 -14.07 -1.78 -2.63
C ASP A 129 -12.89 -1.01 -2.03
N THR A 130 -12.92 0.32 -2.01
CA THR A 130 -11.84 1.13 -1.40
C THR A 130 -11.88 1.14 0.14
N GLY A 131 -12.59 0.20 0.75
CA GLY A 131 -12.78 0.14 2.20
C GLY A 131 -13.89 1.07 2.69
N THR A 132 -14.89 1.39 1.84
CA THR A 132 -16.06 2.13 2.32
C THR A 132 -16.78 1.29 3.37
N GLY A 133 -16.78 1.75 4.61
CA GLY A 133 -17.50 1.09 5.69
C GLY A 133 -19.01 1.11 5.42
N TRP A 134 -19.74 0.25 6.12
CA TRP A 134 -21.19 0.41 6.20
C TRP A 134 -21.52 1.75 6.86
N THR A 135 -22.39 2.53 6.24
CA THR A 135 -22.89 3.80 6.76
C THR A 135 -24.34 3.67 7.17
N THR A 136 -24.70 4.28 8.29
CA THR A 136 -26.10 4.36 8.74
C THR A 136 -26.88 5.34 7.85
N PHE A 137 -28.14 5.06 7.55
CA PHE A 137 -29.05 5.99 6.89
C PHE A 137 -30.39 6.07 7.62
N THR A 138 -31.19 7.09 7.31
CA THR A 138 -32.51 7.31 7.94
C THR A 138 -33.62 6.86 6.97
N PRO A 139 -34.21 5.66 7.15
CA PRO A 139 -35.17 5.07 6.19
C PRO A 139 -36.57 5.70 6.21
N SER A 140 -36.92 6.51 7.23
CA SER A 140 -38.24 7.17 7.37
C SER A 140 -39.45 6.32 6.93
N PRO A 141 -39.72 5.16 7.58
CA PRO A 141 -40.84 4.31 7.23
C PRO A 141 -42.18 5.03 7.36
N SER A 142 -43.06 4.82 6.37
CA SER A 142 -44.39 5.44 6.34
C SER A 142 -45.45 4.48 5.81
N CYS A 143 -46.61 4.48 6.48
CA CYS A 143 -47.81 3.76 6.08
C CYS A 143 -49.00 4.27 6.90
N GLY A 144 -49.79 5.20 6.34
CA GLY A 144 -50.90 5.81 7.08
C GLY A 144 -50.45 6.42 8.40
N THR A 145 -51.12 6.06 9.51
CA THR A 145 -50.78 6.51 10.88
C THR A 145 -49.97 5.48 11.68
N ALA A 146 -49.36 4.49 11.03
CA ALA A 146 -48.53 3.51 11.71
C ALA A 146 -47.29 4.15 12.35
N THR A 147 -46.83 3.57 13.46
CA THR A 147 -45.56 3.93 14.08
C THR A 147 -44.58 2.77 13.99
N PHE A 148 -43.30 3.11 13.87
CA PHE A 148 -42.24 2.14 13.61
C PHE A 148 -41.05 2.40 14.53
N THR A 149 -40.36 1.32 14.88
CA THR A 149 -39.00 1.39 15.44
C THR A 149 -38.05 0.79 14.45
N VAL A 150 -36.97 1.51 14.11
CA VAL A 150 -35.91 1.01 13.24
C VAL A 150 -34.74 0.60 14.12
N ALA A 151 -34.48 -0.70 14.20
CA ALA A 151 -33.38 -1.24 14.99
C ALA A 151 -32.03 -1.06 14.27
N SER A 152 -32.01 -1.21 12.95
CA SER A 152 -30.85 -0.91 12.13
C SER A 152 -31.25 -0.52 10.70
N ALA A 153 -30.51 0.42 10.13
CA ALA A 153 -30.61 0.81 8.72
C ALA A 153 -29.23 1.24 8.26
N ARG A 154 -28.61 0.46 7.38
CA ARG A 154 -27.25 0.73 6.90
C ARG A 154 -27.10 0.39 5.43
N SER A 155 -26.17 1.07 4.78
CA SER A 155 -25.86 0.85 3.38
C SER A 155 -24.35 0.87 3.16
N LYS A 156 -23.91 0.26 2.07
CA LYS A 156 -22.54 0.37 1.58
C LYS A 156 -22.58 0.52 0.07
N THR A 157 -21.86 1.50 -0.47
CA THR A 157 -21.76 1.68 -1.92
C THR A 157 -20.35 1.32 -2.38
N ILE A 158 -20.26 0.47 -3.38
CA ILE A 158 -19.02 0.13 -4.10
C ILE A 158 -19.27 0.41 -5.58
N GLY A 159 -18.64 1.43 -6.14
CA GLY A 159 -18.92 1.88 -7.50
C GLY A 159 -20.39 2.28 -7.66
N LYS A 160 -21.11 1.60 -8.57
CA LYS A 160 -22.55 1.81 -8.83
C LYS A 160 -23.45 0.84 -8.06
N THR A 161 -22.90 -0.04 -7.24
CA THR A 161 -23.66 -1.05 -6.50
C THR A 161 -23.85 -0.60 -5.05
N THR A 162 -25.09 -0.48 -4.61
CA THR A 162 -25.46 -0.23 -3.22
C THR A 162 -25.95 -1.51 -2.57
N PHE A 163 -25.26 -1.92 -1.51
CA PHE A 163 -25.71 -2.92 -0.54
C PHE A 163 -26.55 -2.22 0.52
N ILE A 164 -27.66 -2.80 0.92
CA ILE A 164 -28.59 -2.22 1.90
C ILE A 164 -29.05 -3.27 2.89
N GLU A 165 -29.18 -2.86 4.15
CA GLU A 165 -29.79 -3.65 5.21
C GLU A 165 -30.74 -2.79 6.04
N LEU A 166 -31.89 -3.37 6.40
CA LEU A 166 -32.92 -2.75 7.21
C LEU A 166 -33.50 -3.78 8.18
N ASN A 167 -33.66 -3.38 9.44
CA ASN A 167 -34.41 -4.11 10.46
C ASN A 167 -35.36 -3.14 11.15
N MET A 168 -36.66 -3.37 11.00
CA MET A 168 -37.69 -2.51 11.55
C MET A 168 -38.85 -3.31 12.14
N THR A 169 -39.47 -2.75 13.17
CA THR A 169 -40.65 -3.30 13.82
C THR A 169 -41.81 -2.32 13.76
N ILE A 170 -43.00 -2.81 13.45
CA ILE A 170 -44.24 -2.04 13.51
C ILE A 170 -44.72 -1.98 14.96
N THR A 171 -44.66 -0.81 15.59
CA THR A 171 -45.06 -0.65 17.01
C THR A 171 -46.54 -0.33 17.19
N ALA A 172 -47.15 0.34 16.20
CA ALA A 172 -48.59 0.49 16.10
C ALA A 172 -48.99 0.45 14.62
N LEU A 173 -50.08 -0.25 14.30
CA LEU A 173 -50.49 -0.47 12.90
C LEU A 173 -51.24 0.73 12.31
N GLY A 174 -51.99 1.48 13.13
CA GLY A 174 -52.78 2.61 12.64
C GLY A 174 -53.71 2.22 11.48
N THR A 175 -53.68 3.00 10.41
CA THR A 175 -54.39 2.72 9.14
C THR A 175 -53.58 1.92 8.12
N CYS A 176 -52.39 1.44 8.50
CA CYS A 176 -51.56 0.63 7.61
C CYS A 176 -52.18 -0.74 7.36
N THR A 177 -52.14 -1.19 6.11
CA THR A 177 -52.62 -2.52 5.72
C THR A 177 -51.49 -3.35 5.13
N ASN A 178 -51.10 -3.09 3.88
CA ASN A 178 -50.34 -4.08 3.09
C ASN A 178 -48.99 -3.58 2.57
N SER A 179 -48.70 -2.28 2.67
CA SER A 179 -47.51 -1.69 2.04
C SER A 179 -46.87 -0.60 2.88
N ILE A 180 -45.59 -0.72 3.21
CA ILE A 180 -44.82 0.32 3.91
C ILE A 180 -43.85 0.95 2.92
N THR A 181 -43.82 2.28 2.84
CA THR A 181 -42.85 3.02 2.01
C THR A 181 -41.64 3.42 2.85
N ILE A 182 -40.45 3.17 2.32
CA ILE A 182 -39.15 3.44 2.94
C ILE A 182 -38.30 4.32 2.02
N ALA A 183 -37.64 5.34 2.56
CA ALA A 183 -36.63 6.11 1.83
C ALA A 183 -35.36 5.29 1.62
N LEU A 184 -34.83 5.34 0.39
CA LEU A 184 -33.55 4.73 0.04
C LEU A 184 -32.38 5.68 0.40
N PRO A 185 -31.18 5.14 0.69
CA PRO A 185 -29.99 5.95 0.96
C PRO A 185 -29.51 6.75 -0.26
N ASN A 186 -29.90 6.34 -1.47
CA ASN A 186 -29.60 7.03 -2.72
C ASN A 186 -30.65 6.66 -3.79
N THR A 187 -30.65 7.37 -4.92
CA THR A 187 -31.56 7.12 -6.04
C THR A 187 -31.18 5.82 -6.76
N ALA A 188 -32.13 4.91 -6.92
CA ALA A 188 -31.95 3.68 -7.68
C ALA A 188 -31.83 3.98 -9.19
N ALA A 189 -30.83 3.41 -9.85
CA ALA A 189 -30.66 3.46 -11.31
C ALA A 189 -31.39 2.31 -12.02
N SER A 190 -31.68 1.21 -11.31
CA SER A 190 -32.41 0.07 -11.83
C SER A 190 -33.59 -0.31 -10.93
N SER A 191 -34.56 -0.99 -11.53
CA SER A 191 -35.66 -1.60 -10.77
C SER A 191 -35.17 -2.94 -10.21
N ALA A 192 -35.39 -3.19 -8.92
CA ALA A 192 -35.09 -4.48 -8.33
C ALA A 192 -36.06 -4.84 -7.21
N VAL A 193 -36.04 -6.13 -6.87
CA VAL A 193 -36.79 -6.71 -5.76
C VAL A 193 -35.77 -7.34 -4.83
N ILE A 194 -35.73 -6.86 -3.59
CA ILE A 194 -34.90 -7.43 -2.54
C ILE A 194 -35.81 -8.28 -1.63
N SER A 195 -35.42 -9.52 -1.38
CA SER A 195 -36.12 -10.41 -0.48
C SER A 195 -35.71 -10.15 0.97
N GLY A 196 -36.68 -10.31 1.87
CA GLY A 196 -36.52 -10.23 3.30
C GLY A 196 -37.41 -11.24 4.02
N ALA A 197 -37.43 -11.13 5.34
CA ALA A 197 -38.23 -11.99 6.19
C ALA A 197 -38.98 -11.16 7.24
N ASN A 198 -40.18 -11.60 7.57
CA ASN A 198 -40.87 -11.21 8.78
C ASN A 198 -40.46 -12.20 9.90
N LEU A 199 -39.61 -11.75 10.81
CA LEU A 199 -39.07 -12.58 11.89
C LEU A 199 -40.11 -12.97 12.95
N ARG A 200 -41.26 -12.28 13.00
CA ARG A 200 -42.34 -12.67 13.92
C ARG A 200 -43.12 -13.88 13.39
N THR A 201 -43.41 -13.89 12.09
CA THR A 201 -44.26 -14.93 11.47
C THR A 201 -43.46 -15.99 10.72
N GLY A 202 -42.19 -15.75 10.43
CA GLY A 202 -41.35 -16.58 9.56
C GLY A 202 -41.66 -16.43 8.06
N GLY A 203 -42.57 -15.51 7.68
CA GLY A 203 -42.97 -15.30 6.29
C GLY A 203 -41.97 -14.47 5.48
N PHE A 204 -42.06 -14.58 4.14
CA PHE A 204 -41.27 -13.73 3.24
C PHE A 204 -41.83 -12.30 3.17
N ALA A 205 -40.92 -11.35 3.02
CA ALA A 205 -41.24 -9.96 2.70
C ALA A 205 -40.45 -9.53 1.46
N TYR A 206 -40.99 -8.61 0.67
CA TYR A 206 -40.37 -8.07 -0.52
C TYR A 206 -40.18 -6.57 -0.40
N PHE A 207 -39.06 -6.08 -0.90
CA PHE A 207 -38.70 -4.67 -0.94
C PHE A 207 -38.51 -4.27 -2.40
N ASN A 208 -39.47 -3.53 -2.93
CA ASN A 208 -39.55 -3.21 -4.36
C ASN A 208 -39.22 -1.73 -4.57
N PHE A 209 -38.36 -1.41 -5.53
CA PHE A 209 -38.13 -0.04 -5.95
C PHE A 209 -37.98 0.01 -7.46
N GLY A 210 -38.42 1.14 -8.03
CA GLY A 210 -38.35 1.40 -9.46
C GLY A 210 -37.09 2.19 -9.83
N THR A 211 -36.74 2.14 -11.11
CA THR A 211 -35.73 3.00 -11.71
C THR A 211 -36.03 4.48 -11.44
N GLY A 212 -35.04 5.23 -10.98
CA GLY A 212 -35.16 6.63 -10.56
C GLY A 212 -35.82 6.82 -9.19
N GLY A 213 -36.19 5.74 -8.50
CA GLY A 213 -36.84 5.81 -7.20
C GLY A 213 -35.89 6.24 -6.08
N THR A 214 -36.37 7.13 -5.22
CA THR A 214 -35.72 7.48 -3.93
C THR A 214 -36.36 6.75 -2.75
N SER A 215 -37.32 5.87 -3.04
CA SER A 215 -38.07 5.11 -2.05
C SER A 215 -38.38 3.71 -2.57
N ALA A 216 -38.61 2.80 -1.64
CA ALA A 216 -39.01 1.43 -1.89
C ALA A 216 -40.30 1.09 -1.14
N THR A 217 -41.01 0.09 -1.64
CA THR A 217 -42.24 -0.43 -1.09
C THR A 217 -42.01 -1.82 -0.51
N CYS A 218 -42.12 -1.93 0.81
CA CYS A 218 -42.19 -3.16 1.56
C CYS A 218 -43.59 -3.78 1.43
N ILE A 219 -43.66 -5.06 1.07
CA ILE A 219 -44.89 -5.86 1.13
C ILE A 219 -44.59 -7.23 1.75
N LEU A 220 -45.57 -7.84 2.40
CA LEU A 220 -45.47 -9.27 2.77
C LEU A 220 -45.84 -10.15 1.56
N SER A 221 -45.37 -11.39 1.58
CA SER A 221 -45.69 -12.35 0.52
C SER A 221 -47.19 -12.54 0.34
N ALA A 222 -47.60 -12.76 -0.92
CA ALA A 222 -48.99 -12.83 -1.35
C ALA A 222 -49.86 -11.60 -0.98
N GLY A 223 -49.24 -10.45 -0.67
CA GLY A 223 -49.97 -9.24 -0.28
C GLY A 223 -50.61 -9.35 1.10
N ALA A 224 -50.09 -10.20 1.99
CA ALA A 224 -50.58 -10.34 3.35
C ALA A 224 -50.54 -9.00 4.11
N ALA A 225 -51.52 -8.81 4.99
CA ALA A 225 -51.60 -7.61 5.82
C ALA A 225 -50.54 -7.63 6.93
N TYR A 226 -49.97 -6.47 7.20
CA TYR A 226 -49.13 -6.23 8.37
C TYR A 226 -49.96 -6.24 9.65
N THR A 227 -49.29 -6.56 10.75
CA THR A 227 -49.86 -6.56 12.08
C THR A 227 -48.90 -5.92 13.07
N VAL A 228 -49.41 -5.51 14.23
CA VAL A 228 -48.57 -4.96 15.30
C VAL A 228 -47.51 -5.99 15.71
N ASN A 229 -46.29 -5.51 15.94
CA ASN A 229 -45.07 -6.25 16.27
C ASN A 229 -44.48 -7.08 15.13
N ASP A 230 -44.98 -6.99 13.90
CA ASP A 230 -44.25 -7.54 12.76
C ASP A 230 -42.85 -6.90 12.70
N ASN A 231 -41.83 -7.76 12.72
CA ASN A 231 -40.43 -7.40 12.63
C ASN A 231 -39.95 -7.83 11.26
N VAL A 232 -39.61 -6.87 10.40
CA VAL A 232 -39.24 -7.13 9.03
C VAL A 232 -37.77 -6.78 8.81
N VAL A 233 -37.03 -7.75 8.30
CA VAL A 233 -35.61 -7.63 7.97
C VAL A 233 -35.40 -7.79 6.48
N TYR A 234 -34.56 -6.92 5.92
CA TYR A 234 -34.20 -6.91 4.51
C TYR A 234 -32.69 -6.79 4.36
N SER A 235 -32.13 -7.50 3.38
CA SER A 235 -30.74 -7.35 2.96
C SER A 235 -30.65 -7.63 1.47
N GLY A 236 -29.94 -6.78 0.72
CA GLY A 236 -29.76 -7.00 -0.70
C GLY A 236 -28.93 -5.92 -1.37
N VAL A 237 -29.00 -5.90 -2.70
CA VAL A 237 -28.22 -5.02 -3.56
C VAL A 237 -29.09 -4.37 -4.62
N TYR A 238 -28.72 -3.17 -5.02
CA TYR A 238 -29.27 -2.49 -6.19
C TYR A 238 -28.24 -1.56 -6.84
N GLU A 239 -28.51 -1.17 -8.08
CA GLU A 239 -27.68 -0.20 -8.79
C GLU A 239 -28.12 1.23 -8.46
N ASN A 240 -27.18 2.11 -8.14
CA ASN A 240 -27.45 3.52 -7.87
C ASN A 240 -27.00 4.44 -9.03
N GLN A 241 -27.54 5.65 -9.06
CA GLN A 241 -27.25 6.64 -10.11
C GLN A 241 -25.81 7.17 -10.09
#